data_AF-A0A353DYL9-F1
#
_entry.id   AF-A0A353DYL9-F1
#
_cell.length_a   1.000
_cell.length_b   1.000
_cell.length_c   1.000
_cell.angle_alpha   90.00
_cell.angle_beta   90.00
_cell.angle_gamma   90.00
#
_symmetry.space_group_name_H-M   'P 1'
#
loop_
_entity.id
_entity.type
_entity.pdbx_description
1 polymer ?
#
loop_
_entity_poly.entity_id
_entity_poly.type
_entity_poly.pdbx_seq_one_letter_code
_entity_poly.pdbx_strand_id
1 'polypeptide(L)'
;NRIKLLKGFAWRMCFRFAMAGEVYLIMGWMGHPVTYVEAVIFESLGQTVRMAGFIVPAGLGIQEGALTLIGAALGVSPAACLSLSVGKRLRECLVGGPALLGWFLKWRQEPEAGDLQSSRSSL
;
A
#
# COMPACT_ATOMS: atom_id res chain seq x y z
N ASN A 1 27.63 -7.64 -13.12
CA ASN A 1 26.21 -7.49 -12.68
C ASN A 1 25.98 -7.05 -11.23
N ARG A 2 26.97 -7.08 -10.31
CA ARG A 2 26.78 -6.66 -8.90
C ARG A 2 26.33 -5.20 -8.73
N ILE A 3 26.80 -4.30 -9.59
CA ILE A 3 26.46 -2.86 -9.57
C ILE A 3 24.96 -2.62 -9.85
N LYS A 4 24.32 -3.41 -10.73
CA LYS A 4 22.88 -3.28 -11.01
C LYS A 4 22.04 -3.73 -9.80
N LEU A 5 22.47 -4.80 -9.12
CA LEU A 5 21.83 -5.28 -7.89
C LEU A 5 21.96 -4.26 -6.75
N LEU A 6 23.15 -3.70 -6.56
CA LEU A 6 23.40 -2.63 -5.58
C LEU A 6 22.54 -1.39 -5.85
N LYS A 7 22.43 -0.95 -7.10
CA LYS A 7 21.57 0.19 -7.47
C LYS A 7 20.09 -0.11 -7.19
N GLY A 8 19.61 -1.29 -7.57
CA GLY A 8 18.22 -1.70 -7.31
C GLY A 8 17.91 -1.78 -5.81
N PHE A 9 18.83 -2.35 -5.03
CA PHE A 9 18.72 -2.41 -3.57
C PHE A 9 18.71 -1.01 -2.94
N ALA A 10 19.65 -0.15 -3.32
CA ALA A 10 19.71 1.22 -2.83
C ALA A 10 18.42 2.01 -3.17
N TRP A 11 17.95 1.90 -4.41
CA TRP A 11 16.69 2.51 -4.84
C TRP A 11 15.50 2.04 -3.98
N ARG A 12 15.41 0.72 -3.75
CA ARG A 12 14.38 0.11 -2.91
C ARG A 12 14.44 0.68 -1.49
N MET A 13 15.63 0.78 -0.89
CA MET A 13 15.81 1.28 0.48
C MET A 13 15.50 2.77 0.60
N CYS A 14 15.99 3.61 -0.33
CA CYS A 14 15.67 5.03 -0.35
C CYS A 14 14.16 5.27 -0.42
N PHE A 15 13.46 4.52 -1.27
CA PHE A 15 12.00 4.61 -1.36
C PHE A 15 11.32 4.19 -0.04
N ARG A 16 11.82 3.15 0.63
CA ARG A 16 11.28 2.71 1.93
C ARG A 16 11.45 3.77 3.02
N PHE A 17 12.59 4.44 3.08
CA PHE A 17 12.77 5.54 4.02
C PHE A 17 11.91 6.75 3.66
N ALA A 18 11.80 7.10 2.38
CA ALA A 18 10.88 8.17 1.95
C ALA A 18 9.42 7.88 2.37
N MET A 19 8.99 6.62 2.28
CA MET A 19 7.68 6.18 2.76
C MET A 19 7.50 6.31 4.28
N ALA A 20 8.56 6.16 5.09
CA ALA A 20 8.48 6.45 6.52
C ALA A 20 8.21 7.95 6.78
N GLY A 21 8.68 8.84 5.89
CA GLY A 21 8.33 10.26 5.91
C GLY A 21 6.84 10.52 5.79
N GLU A 22 6.10 9.69 5.06
CA GLU A 22 4.63 9.79 4.98
C GLU A 22 3.98 9.55 6.34
N VAL A 23 4.42 8.53 7.09
CA VAL A 23 3.93 8.23 8.43
C VAL A 23 4.19 9.40 9.38
N TYR A 24 5.40 9.96 9.31
CA TYR A 24 5.79 11.12 10.10
C TYR A 24 4.90 12.34 9.81
N LEU A 25 4.63 12.63 8.53
CA LEU A 25 3.78 13.76 8.13
C LEU A 25 2.31 13.56 8.54
N ILE A 26 1.75 12.37 8.31
CA ILE A 26 0.36 12.06 8.69
C ILE A 26 0.18 12.22 10.20
N MET A 27 1.07 11.62 11.00
CA MET A 27 1.03 11.72 12.45
C MET A 27 1.21 13.16 12.94
N GLY A 28 2.12 13.91 12.31
CA GLY A 28 2.31 15.35 12.59
C GLY A 28 1.06 16.18 12.30
N TRP A 29 0.39 15.98 11.16
CA TRP A 29 -0.87 16.67 10.82
C TRP A 29 -2.03 16.29 11.74
N MET A 30 -2.01 15.10 12.32
CA MET A 30 -3.01 14.63 13.27
C MET A 30 -2.79 15.14 14.70
N GLY A 31 -1.79 16.00 14.93
CA GLY A 31 -1.47 16.54 16.26
C GLY A 31 -0.80 15.52 17.19
N HIS A 32 -0.35 14.39 16.65
CA HIS A 32 0.41 13.36 17.36
C HIS A 32 1.82 13.28 16.79
N PRO A 33 2.70 14.26 17.09
CA PRO A 33 4.06 14.25 16.54
C PRO A 33 4.81 13.03 17.06
N VAL A 34 5.20 12.15 16.14
CA VAL A 34 6.11 11.04 16.38
C VAL A 34 7.49 11.42 15.86
N THR A 35 8.55 10.85 16.43
CA THR A 35 9.89 10.95 15.88
C THR A 35 9.98 10.23 14.54
N TYR A 36 10.94 10.63 13.70
CA TYR A 36 11.19 9.93 12.43
C TYR A 36 11.59 8.46 12.65
N VAL A 37 12.26 8.15 13.76
CA VAL A 37 12.62 6.78 14.13
C VAL A 37 11.35 5.95 14.40
N GLU A 38 10.40 6.48 15.15
CA GLU A 38 9.10 5.82 15.38
C GLU A 38 8.34 5.61 14.06
N ALA A 39 8.36 6.59 13.16
CA ALA A 39 7.76 6.46 11.84
C ALA A 39 8.39 5.31 11.01
N VAL A 40 9.72 5.15 11.09
CA VAL A 40 10.44 4.01 10.47
C VAL A 40 10.06 2.68 11.14
N ILE A 41 9.86 2.65 12.46
CA ILE A 41 9.37 1.47 13.19
C ILE A 41 7.98 1.07 12.69
N PHE A 42 7.05 2.02 12.62
CA PHE A 42 5.71 1.79 12.08
C PHE A 42 5.74 1.21 10.66
N GLU A 43 6.55 1.78 9.77
CA GLU A 43 6.61 1.31 8.38
C GLU A 43 7.29 -0.06 8.28
N SER A 44 8.35 -0.30 9.04
CA SER A 44 9.06 -1.59 9.03
C SER A 44 8.21 -2.72 9.58
N LEU A 45 7.60 -2.53 10.76
CA LEU A 45 6.73 -3.52 11.38
C LEU A 45 5.41 -3.70 10.60
N GLY A 46 4.82 -2.60 10.11
CA GLY A 46 3.62 -2.67 9.28
C GLY A 46 3.83 -3.49 8.00
N GLN A 47 5.01 -3.39 7.39
CA GLN A 47 5.37 -4.20 6.21
C GLN A 47 5.57 -5.67 6.58
N THR A 48 6.26 -5.96 7.70
CA THR A 48 6.39 -7.33 8.21
C THR A 48 5.03 -7.97 8.45
N VAL A 49 4.12 -7.25 9.08
CA VAL A 49 2.76 -7.71 9.34
C VAL A 49 1.98 -7.92 8.05
N ARG A 50 2.10 -6.99 7.08
CA ARG A 50 1.47 -7.16 5.77
C ARG A 50 1.95 -8.42 5.07
N MET A 51 3.24 -8.75 5.18
CA MET A 51 3.80 -9.99 4.64
C MET A 51 3.27 -11.22 5.38
N ALA A 52 3.14 -11.16 6.71
CA ALA A 52 2.56 -12.25 7.51
C ALA A 52 1.06 -12.45 7.23
N GLY A 53 0.34 -11.36 6.94
CA GLY A 53 -1.10 -11.35 6.66
C GLY A 53 -1.47 -11.65 5.21
N PHE A 54 -0.57 -12.22 4.41
CA PHE A 54 -0.79 -12.44 2.96
C PHE A 54 -2.05 -13.25 2.63
N ILE A 55 -2.49 -14.10 3.58
CA ILE A 55 -3.70 -14.94 3.46
C ILE A 55 -4.95 -14.07 3.43
N VAL A 56 -4.93 -12.89 4.06
CA VAL A 56 -6.09 -12.01 4.18
C VAL A 56 -6.11 -11.02 3.02
N PRO A 57 -7.11 -11.08 2.13
CA PRO A 57 -7.27 -10.12 1.05
C PRO A 57 -7.35 -8.70 1.60
N ALA A 58 -6.58 -7.79 1.02
CA ALA A 58 -6.43 -6.40 1.47
C ALA A 58 -5.96 -6.20 2.93
N GLY A 59 -5.60 -7.26 3.66
CA GLY A 59 -5.12 -7.19 5.05
C GLY A 59 -6.06 -6.45 6.00
N LEU A 60 -7.36 -6.45 5.72
CA LEU A 60 -8.39 -5.80 6.55
C LEU A 60 -8.39 -6.42 7.95
N GLY A 61 -8.49 -5.59 8.98
CA GLY A 61 -8.38 -6.02 10.39
C GLY A 61 -6.94 -6.28 10.84
N ILE A 62 -6.13 -7.03 10.07
CA ILE A 62 -4.73 -7.32 10.44
C ILE A 62 -3.91 -6.03 10.51
N GLN A 63 -3.98 -5.20 9.48
CA GLN A 63 -3.16 -3.98 9.44
C GLN A 63 -3.63 -2.94 10.48
N GLU A 64 -4.95 -2.80 10.66
CA GLU A 64 -5.54 -1.89 11.67
C GLU A 64 -5.13 -2.29 13.09
N GLY A 65 -5.29 -3.58 13.40
CA GLY A 65 -4.95 -4.14 14.70
C GLY A 65 -3.45 -4.05 14.96
N ALA A 66 -2.62 -4.41 13.98
CA ALA A 66 -1.18 -4.34 14.16
C ALA A 66 -0.66 -2.91 14.32
N LEU A 67 -1.15 -1.95 13.53
CA LEU A 67 -0.74 -0.55 13.67
C LEU A 67 -1.16 0.00 15.04
N THR A 68 -2.34 -0.38 15.52
CA THR A 68 -2.81 -0.03 16.87
C THR A 68 -1.95 -0.66 17.96
N LEU A 69 -1.53 -1.92 17.81
CA LEU A 69 -0.62 -2.58 18.76
C LEU A 69 0.78 -1.96 18.77
N ILE A 70 1.32 -1.66 17.58
CA ILE A 70 2.61 -0.95 17.45
C ILE A 70 2.51 0.43 18.10
N GLY A 71 1.43 1.16 17.84
CA GLY A 71 1.22 2.48 18.43
C GLY A 71 1.03 2.43 19.93
N ALA A 72 0.29 1.45 20.47
CA ALA A 72 0.17 1.25 21.90
C ALA A 72 1.53 1.03 22.58
N ALA A 73 2.44 0.28 21.94
CA ALA A 73 3.82 0.09 22.44
C ALA A 73 4.67 1.38 22.39
N LEU A 74 4.32 2.32 21.51
CA LEU A 74 4.98 3.63 21.36
C LEU A 74 4.23 4.77 22.08
N GLY A 75 3.17 4.47 22.85
CA GLY A 75 2.37 5.48 23.54
C GLY A 75 1.46 6.32 22.62
N VAL A 76 1.23 5.88 21.39
CA VAL A 76 0.35 6.54 20.41
C VAL A 76 -1.09 6.06 20.62
N SER A 77 -2.05 7.00 20.55
CA SER A 77 -3.46 6.69 20.76
C SER A 77 -4.02 5.73 19.68
N PRO A 78 -4.97 4.84 20.02
CA PRO A 78 -5.62 3.99 19.03
C PRO A 78 -6.32 4.78 17.92
N ALA A 79 -6.96 5.91 18.26
CA ALA A 79 -7.61 6.78 17.29
C ALA A 79 -6.60 7.33 16.26
N ALA A 80 -5.40 7.71 16.71
CA ALA A 80 -4.35 8.17 15.81
C ALA A 80 -3.84 7.04 14.90
N CYS A 81 -3.69 5.84 15.44
CA CYS A 81 -3.29 4.66 14.66
C CYS A 81 -4.32 4.30 13.59
N LEU A 82 -5.61 4.34 13.93
CA LEU A 82 -6.70 4.11 12.98
C LEU A 82 -6.71 5.15 11.86
N SER A 83 -6.54 6.43 12.19
CA SER A 83 -6.54 7.45 11.14
C SER A 83 -5.28 7.37 10.26
N LEU A 84 -4.11 7.00 10.81
CA LEU A 84 -2.93 6.67 10.01
C LEU A 84 -3.21 5.50 9.06
N SER A 85 -3.88 4.45 9.54
CA SER A 85 -4.19 3.27 8.74
C SER A 85 -5.20 3.58 7.61
N VAL A 86 -6.19 4.43 7.87
CA VAL A 86 -7.10 4.97 6.84
C VAL A 86 -6.34 5.82 5.83
N GLY A 87 -5.44 6.70 6.28
CA GLY A 87 -4.59 7.51 5.41
C GLY A 87 -3.75 6.65 4.46
N LYS A 88 -3.13 5.58 4.98
CA LYS A 88 -2.37 4.62 4.16
C LYS A 88 -3.26 3.90 3.14
N ARG A 89 -4.48 3.52 3.51
CA ARG A 89 -5.46 2.92 2.58
C ARG A 89 -5.87 3.88 1.48
N LEU A 90 -6.14 5.14 1.83
CA LEU A 90 -6.48 6.16 0.85
C LEU A 90 -5.37 6.32 -0.18
N ARG A 91 -4.11 6.41 0.25
CA ARG A 91 -2.96 6.44 -0.67
C ARG A 91 -2.93 5.20 -1.59
N GLU A 92 -3.10 4.01 -1.03
CA GLU A 92 -3.12 2.77 -1.83
C GLU A 92 -4.23 2.77 -2.88
N CYS A 93 -5.43 3.25 -2.51
CA CYS A 93 -6.54 3.44 -3.44
C CYS A 93 -6.25 4.52 -4.50
N LEU A 94 -5.62 5.64 -4.13
CA LEU A 94 -5.28 6.72 -5.07
C LEU A 94 -4.21 6.29 -6.08
N VAL A 95 -3.28 5.42 -5.69
CA VAL A 95 -2.22 4.92 -6.59
C VAL A 95 -2.69 3.72 -7.39
N GLY A 96 -3.37 2.76 -6.77
CA GLY A 96 -3.85 1.54 -7.43
C GLY A 96 -5.14 1.72 -8.23
N GLY A 97 -6.01 2.63 -7.78
CA GLY A 97 -7.32 2.90 -8.39
C GLY A 97 -7.24 3.31 -9.86
N PRO A 98 -6.39 4.28 -10.27
CA PRO A 98 -6.24 4.65 -11.67
C PRO A 98 -5.74 3.50 -12.55
N ALA A 99 -4.83 2.66 -12.03
CA ALA A 99 -4.34 1.49 -12.76
C ALA A 99 -5.45 0.44 -12.96
N LEU A 100 -6.23 0.15 -11.91
CA LEU A 100 -7.40 -0.75 -11.98
C LEU A 100 -8.48 -0.18 -12.91
N LEU A 101 -8.74 1.12 -12.86
CA LEU A 101 -9.69 1.79 -13.73
C LEU A 101 -9.26 1.72 -15.20
N GLY A 102 -7.99 2.00 -15.49
CA GLY A 102 -7.44 1.88 -16.84
C GLY A 102 -7.55 0.45 -17.39
N TRP A 103 -7.25 -0.56 -16.55
CA TRP A 103 -7.46 -1.96 -16.92
C TRP A 103 -8.94 -2.28 -17.17
N PHE A 104 -9.84 -1.84 -16.30
CA PHE A 104 -11.28 -2.07 -16.43
C PHE A 104 -11.88 -1.42 -17.69
N LEU A 105 -11.48 -0.19 -18.00
CA LEU A 105 -11.91 0.51 -19.22
C LEU A 105 -11.39 -0.18 -20.49
N LYS A 106 -10.16 -0.69 -20.46
CA LYS A 106 -9.59 -1.47 -21.56
C LYS A 106 -10.30 -2.82 -21.73
N TRP A 107 -10.55 -3.53 -20.64
CA TRP A 107 -11.27 -4.80 -20.65
C TRP A 107 -12.65 -4.65 -21.28
N ARG A 108 -13.34 -3.54 -21.00
CA ARG A 108 -14.64 -3.23 -21.61
C ARG A 108 -14.60 -3.03 -23.14
N GLN A 109 -13.43 -2.78 -23.72
CA GLN A 109 -13.26 -2.56 -25.16
C GLN A 109 -12.90 -3.84 -25.91
N GLU A 110 -12.63 -4.95 -25.22
CA GLU A 110 -12.32 -6.22 -25.87
C GLU A 110 -13.61 -6.80 -26.47
N PRO A 111 -13.71 -6.95 -27.80
CA PRO A 111 -14.91 -7.49 -28.43
C PRO A 111 -15.13 -8.94 -27.96
N GLU A 112 -16.38 -9.25 -27.61
CA GLU A 112 -16.78 -10.58 -27.16
C GLU A 112 -16.36 -11.61 -28.21
N ALA A 113 -15.73 -12.72 -27.78
CA ALA A 113 -15.22 -13.76 -28.69
C ALA A 113 -16.29 -14.34 -29.64
N GLY A 114 -17.57 -14.13 -29.35
CA GLY A 114 -18.71 -14.48 -30.21
C GLY A 114 -18.79 -13.67 -31.52
N ASP A 115 -18.35 -12.41 -31.53
CA ASP A 115 -18.40 -11.56 -32.74
C ASP A 115 -17.37 -11.99 -33.80
N LEU A 116 -16.21 -12.48 -33.35
CA LEU A 116 -15.19 -13.02 -34.23
C LEU A 116 -15.58 -14.39 -34.81
N GLN A 117 -16.43 -15.13 -34.10
CA GLN A 117 -16.88 -16.46 -34.52
C GLN A 117 -18.08 -16.37 -35.49
N SER A 118 -18.98 -15.40 -35.31
CA SER A 118 -20.08 -15.13 -36.26
C SER A 118 -19.56 -14.58 -37.60
N SER A 119 -18.51 -13.76 -37.56
CA SER A 119 -17.83 -13.24 -38.75
C SER A 119 -17.03 -14.31 -39.51
N ARG A 120 -16.61 -15.39 -38.83
CA ARG A 120 -15.95 -16.55 -39.44
C ARG A 120 -16.91 -17.60 -39.99
N SER A 121 -18.12 -17.72 -39.44
CA SER A 121 -19.13 -18.68 -39.93
C SER A 121 -19.96 -18.14 -41.11
N SER A 122 -19.77 -16.87 -41.49
CA SER A 122 -20.44 -16.21 -42.61
C SER A 122 -19.56 -16.07 -43.87
N LEU A 123 -18.33 -16.60 -43.83
CA LEU A 123 -17.41 -16.76 -44.96
C LEU A 123 -17.28 -18.24 -45.33
#